data_AF-A0A7K3YCI6-F1
#
_entry.id   AF-A0A7K3YCI6-F1
#
_cell.length_a   1.000
_cell.length_b   1.000
_cell.length_c   1.000
_cell.angle_alpha   90.00
_cell.angle_beta   90.00
_cell.angle_gamma   90.00
#
_symmetry.space_group_name_H-M   'P 1'
#
loop_
_entity.id
_entity.type
_entity.pdbx_description
1 polymer ?
#
loop_
_entity_poly.entity_id
_entity_poly.type
_entity_poly.pdbx_seq_one_letter_code
_entity_poly.pdbx_strand_id
1 'polypeptide(L)' 'MSLIPVSDIIRRLHEQGAERVALQFPAGLARQAPGVAAALRDAGFTVIVSGDPCYGACDLALDTLAY' A
#
# COMPACT_ATOMS: atom_id res chain seq x y z
N MET A 1 -15.30 -4.65 -9.05
CA MET A 1 -14.96 -4.61 -7.61
C MET A 1 -13.52 -5.06 -7.43
N SER A 2 -12.69 -4.30 -6.72
CA SER A 2 -11.37 -4.77 -6.28
C SER A 2 -11.56 -5.80 -5.15
N LEU A 3 -10.72 -6.85 -5.13
CA LEU A 3 -10.72 -7.87 -4.06
C LEU A 3 -9.86 -7.46 -2.85
N ILE A 4 -9.23 -6.28 -2.90
CA ILE A 4 -8.38 -5.78 -1.82
C ILE A 4 -9.27 -5.27 -0.67
N PRO A 5 -9.14 -5.83 0.56
CA PRO A 5 -9.99 -5.47 1.70
C PRO A 5 -9.51 -4.15 2.35
N VAL A 6 -9.68 -3.03 1.65
CA VAL A 6 -9.14 -1.72 2.04
C VAL A 6 -9.61 -1.28 3.44
N SER A 7 -10.89 -1.48 3.77
CA SER A 7 -11.43 -1.10 5.08
C SER A 7 -10.75 -1.84 6.25
N ASP A 8 -10.44 -3.13 6.06
CA ASP A 8 -9.72 -3.92 7.08
C ASP A 8 -8.26 -3.48 7.21
N ILE A 9 -7.62 -3.12 6.09
CA ILE A 9 -6.25 -2.59 6.08
C ILE A 9 -6.20 -1.27 6.87
N ILE A 10 -7.11 -0.33 6.59
CA ILE A 10 -7.22 0.95 7.31
C ILE A 10 -7.37 0.73 8.81
N ARG A 11 -8.30 -0.16 9.21
CA ARG A 11 -8.53 -0.46 10.63
C ARG A 11 -7.26 -0.97 11.31
N ARG A 12 -6.56 -1.93 10.70
CA ARG A 12 -5.32 -2.51 11.27
C ARG A 12 -4.19 -1.49 11.37
N LEU A 13 -4.05 -0.62 10.37
CA LEU A 13 -3.03 0.43 10.39
C LEU A 13 -3.28 1.46 11.50
N HIS A 14 -4.54 1.84 11.73
CA HIS A 14 -4.89 2.68 12.88
C HIS A 14 -4.62 1.99 14.23
N GLU A 15 -4.97 0.70 14.36
CA GLU A 15 -4.67 -0.09 15.57
C GLU A 15 -3.16 -0.19 15.86
N GLN A 16 -2.33 -0.14 14.82
CA GLN A 16 -0.88 -0.14 14.91
C GLN A 16 -0.27 1.27 15.11
N GLY A 17 -1.08 2.33 15.05
CA GLY A 17 -0.60 3.71 15.12
C GLY A 17 0.29 4.10 13.93
N ALA A 18 0.08 3.49 12.75
CA ALA A 18 0.87 3.79 11.57
C ALA A 18 0.51 5.18 11.00
N GLU A 19 1.52 6.00 10.70
CA GLU A 19 1.34 7.32 10.06
C GLU A 19 1.73 7.30 8.58
N ARG A 20 2.74 6.49 8.23
CA ARG A 20 3.31 6.36 6.88
C ARG A 20 3.19 4.91 6.40
N VAL A 21 2.76 4.73 5.16
CA VAL A 21 2.48 3.41 4.57
C VAL A 21 3.13 3.33 3.19
N ALA A 22 3.96 2.30 2.99
CA ALA A 22 4.45 1.92 1.67
C ALA A 22 3.57 0.82 1.10
N LEU A 23 3.18 0.96 -0.17
CA LEU A 23 2.44 -0.06 -0.92
C LEU A 23 3.33 -0.63 -2.02
N GLN A 24 3.39 -1.96 -2.09
CA GLN A 24 4.05 -2.68 -3.17
C GLN A 24 3.03 -3.59 -3.85
N PHE A 25 3.05 -3.63 -5.19
CA PHE A 25 2.12 -4.43 -5.98
C PHE A 25 2.87 -5.25 -7.04
N PRO A 26 2.54 -6.53 -7.23
CA PRO A 26 2.99 -7.26 -8.42
C PRO A 26 2.36 -6.66 -9.69
N ALA A 27 2.98 -6.89 -10.84
CA ALA A 27 2.57 -6.28 -12.12
C ALA A 27 1.07 -6.46 -12.43
N GLY A 28 0.48 -7.61 -12.11
CA GLY A 28 -0.94 -7.89 -12.32
C GLY A 28 -1.89 -7.02 -11.49
N LEU A 29 -1.42 -6.46 -10.37
CA LEU A 29 -2.20 -5.63 -9.45
C LEU A 29 -1.79 -4.15 -9.47
N ALA A 30 -0.70 -3.77 -10.16
CA ALA A 30 -0.18 -2.40 -10.17
C ALA A 30 -1.23 -1.35 -10.58
N ARG A 31 -2.16 -1.69 -11.49
CA ARG A 31 -3.26 -0.79 -11.89
C ARG A 31 -4.26 -0.47 -10.76
N GLN A 32 -4.30 -1.27 -9.70
CA GLN A 32 -5.15 -1.03 -8.53
C GLN A 32 -4.49 -0.11 -7.51
N ALA A 33 -3.17 0.13 -7.61
CA ALA A 33 -2.40 0.91 -6.66
C ALA A 33 -2.95 2.34 -6.44
N PRO A 34 -3.34 3.11 -7.48
CA PRO A 34 -3.87 4.45 -7.27
C PRO A 34 -5.15 4.48 -6.43
N GLY A 35 -6.04 3.50 -6.63
CA GLY A 35 -7.29 3.41 -5.87
C GLY A 35 -7.07 3.06 -4.40
N VAL A 36 -6.17 2.12 -4.11
CA VAL A 36 -5.81 1.76 -2.73
C VAL A 36 -5.09 2.92 -2.04
N ALA A 37 -4.16 3.58 -2.75
CA ALA A 37 -3.43 4.71 -2.20
C ALA A 37 -4.34 5.91 -1.92
N ALA A 38 -5.31 6.20 -2.79
CA ALA A 38 -6.29 7.25 -2.54
C ALA A 38 -7.13 6.97 -1.29
N ALA A 39 -7.66 5.77 -1.15
CA ALA A 39 -8.46 5.41 0.01
C ALA A 39 -7.68 5.46 1.34
N LEU A 40 -6.40 5.10 1.32
CA LEU A 40 -5.52 5.26 2.49
C LEU A 40 -5.19 6.73 2.78
N ARG A 41 -4.95 7.55 1.75
CA ARG A 41 -4.76 9.00 1.96
C ARG A 41 -6.02 9.66 2.52
N ASP A 42 -7.20 9.30 2.03
CA ASP A 42 -8.48 9.80 2.54
C ASP A 42 -8.71 9.41 4.01
N ALA A 43 -8.14 8.28 4.44
CA ALA A 43 -8.14 7.85 5.84
C ALA A 43 -7.09 8.56 6.72
N GLY A 44 -6.22 9.39 6.14
CA GLY A 44 -5.24 10.21 6.87
C GLY A 44 -3.80 9.71 6.84
N PHE A 45 -3.48 8.65 6.09
CA PHE A 45 -2.12 8.13 6.00
C PHE A 45 -1.26 8.89 4.97
N THR A 46 0.04 9.02 5.25
CA THR A 46 1.03 9.37 4.23
C THR A 46 1.39 8.12 3.43
N VAL A 47 1.04 8.09 2.14
CA VAL A 47 1.18 6.87 1.31
C VAL A 47 2.22 7.04 0.21
N ILE A 48 3.15 6.09 0.14
CA ILE A 48 4.13 5.94 -0.94
C ILE A 48 3.83 4.64 -1.67
N VAL A 49 3.83 4.65 -3.00
CA VAL A 49 3.69 3.45 -3.82
C VAL A 49 5.07 3.14 -4.40
N SER A 50 5.62 1.96 -4.12
CA SER A 50 6.84 1.51 -4.76
C SER A 50 6.60 1.38 -6.27
N GLY A 51 7.47 2.03 -7.04
CA GLY A 51 7.47 1.93 -8.50
C GLY A 51 8.32 0.77 -9.02
N ASP A 52 9.03 0.07 -8.14
CA ASP A 52 9.89 -1.04 -8.51
C ASP A 52 9.05 -2.26 -8.93
N PRO A 53 9.54 -3.08 -9.88
CA PRO A 53 8.93 -4.37 -10.15
C PRO A 53 8.85 -5.21 -8.87
N CYS A 54 7.77 -5.96 -8.72
CA CYS A 54 7.59 -6.90 -7.62
C CYS A 54 7.27 -8.28 -8.21
N TYR A 55 8.20 -9.23 -8.05
CA TYR A 55 8.07 -10.58 -8.59
C TYR A 55 7.41 -11.57 -7.63
N GLY A 56 7.24 -11.21 -6.36
CA GLY A 56 6.57 -12.03 -5.35
C GLY A 56 6.96 -11.67 -3.93
N ALA A 57 6.56 -12.51 -2.98
CA ALA A 57 6.81 -12.29 -1.55
C ALA A 57 8.30 -12.32 -1.15
N CYS A 58 9.19 -12.79 -2.04
CA CYS A 58 10.63 -12.77 -1.85
C CYS A 58 11.28 -11.41 -2.17
N ASP A 59 10.52 -10.48 -2.76
CA ASP A 59 11.02 -9.26 -3.38
C ASP A 59 10.38 -8.04 -2.70
N LEU A 60 10.73 -7.81 -1.44
CA LEU A 60 10.11 -6.77 -0.60
C LEU A 60 10.80 -5.41 -0.79
N ALA A 61 10.01 -4.37 -1.05
CA ALA A 61 10.51 -3.00 -1.20
C ALA A 61 10.73 -2.29 0.17
N LEU A 62 11.64 -2.82 0.98
CA LEU A 62 11.87 -2.41 2.38
C LEU A 62 12.27 -0.93 2.53
N ASP A 63 12.94 -0.36 1.52
CA ASP A 63 13.45 1.01 1.57
C ASP A 63 12.44 2.06 1.09
N THR A 64 11.23 1.66 0.66
CA THR A 64 10.23 2.57 0.08
C THR A 64 9.86 3.72 1.01
N LEU A 65 9.86 3.51 2.33
CA LEU A 65 9.54 4.54 3.33
C LEU A 65 10.67 5.56 3.56
N ALA A 66 11.85 5.38 2.95
CA ALA A 66 12.95 6.32 3.05
C ALA A 66 12.77 7.58 2.18
N TYR A 67 11.82 7.55 1.23
CA TYR A 67 11.45 8.67 0.36
C TYR A 67 10.28 9.49 0.92
#